data_AF-A0A7G5EF27-F1
#
_entry.id   AF-A0A7G5EF27-F1
#
_cell.length_a   1.000
_cell.length_b   1.000
_cell.length_c   1.000
_cell.angle_alpha   90.00
_cell.angle_beta   90.00
_cell.angle_gamma   90.00
#
_symmetry.space_group_name_H-M   'P 1'
#
loop_
_entity.id
_entity.type
_entity.pdbx_description
1 polymer ?
#
loop_
_entity_poly.entity_id
_entity_poly.type
_entity_poly.pdbx_seq_one_letter_code
_entity_poly.pdbx_strand_id
1 'polypeptide(L)'
;MGTVFKHVADAALRSVANEICQQCERPEMPVYGYAGTLVDPHLAANVALAQEEPEVCYLCASCIQSGNVRRSNRHDVAQTVHSLAKDPESAWQAFNQLPGIPLFLQGCFDWPFCCDSWCEFSGSPLNFLHLLATQQSHQYWEKGIGKQPRPFANQGPPESLREISLFACRSCPACYYTDQFS
;
A
#
# COMPACT_ATOMS: atom_id res chain seq x y z
N MET A 1 9.30 11.55 4.85
CA MET A 1 9.55 10.34 4.07
C MET A 1 9.99 9.27 5.04
N GLY A 2 9.42 8.08 4.92
CA GLY A 2 9.90 6.92 5.66
C GLY A 2 11.34 6.61 5.32
N THR A 3 12.03 6.01 6.27
CA THR A 3 13.41 5.54 6.10
C THR A 3 13.46 4.18 5.43
N VAL A 4 12.40 3.37 5.56
CA VAL A 4 12.30 2.05 4.92
C VAL A 4 11.65 2.14 3.54
N PHE A 5 10.49 2.78 3.44
CA PHE A 5 9.80 3.00 2.17
C PHE A 5 9.50 4.48 1.99
N LYS A 6 9.85 5.04 0.83
CA LYS A 6 9.72 6.48 0.53
C LYS A 6 8.32 7.03 0.83
N HIS A 7 7.28 6.28 0.47
CA HIS A 7 5.89 6.70 0.58
C HIS A 7 5.16 6.08 1.78
N VAL A 8 5.86 5.55 2.79
CA VAL A 8 5.22 5.02 4.01
C VAL A 8 5.89 5.64 5.22
N ALA A 9 5.13 6.22 6.14
CA ALA A 9 5.69 6.67 7.41
C ALA A 9 6.16 5.46 8.23
N ASP A 10 7.36 5.53 8.82
CA ASP A 10 7.93 4.38 9.55
C ASP A 10 7.04 3.94 10.73
N ALA A 11 6.35 4.90 11.38
CA ALA A 11 5.40 4.60 12.45
C ALA A 11 4.13 3.86 11.97
N ALA A 12 3.79 3.98 10.68
CA ALA A 12 2.68 3.28 10.04
C ALA A 12 3.10 1.89 9.53
N LEU A 13 4.40 1.64 9.43
CA LEU A 13 4.92 0.39 8.90
C LEU A 13 4.64 -0.77 9.87
N ARG A 14 4.19 -1.90 9.33
CA ARG A 14 3.88 -3.11 10.09
C ARG A 14 4.50 -4.30 9.37
N SER A 15 5.44 -4.96 10.03
CA SER A 15 5.96 -6.24 9.57
C SER A 15 4.96 -7.35 9.87
N VAL A 16 5.03 -8.42 9.08
CA VAL A 16 4.29 -9.65 9.33
C VAL A 16 5.14 -10.53 10.24
N ALA A 17 4.55 -10.99 11.35
CA ALA A 17 5.23 -11.86 12.30
C ALA A 17 5.23 -13.30 11.80
N ASN A 18 6.29 -14.06 12.12
CA ASN A 18 6.45 -15.48 11.80
C ASN A 18 6.48 -15.82 10.30
N GLU A 19 6.77 -14.85 9.45
CA GLU A 19 6.94 -15.03 8.01
C GLU A 19 8.39 -14.76 7.60
N ILE A 20 8.82 -15.34 6.48
CA ILE A 20 10.14 -15.13 5.88
C ILE A 20 10.01 -14.50 4.50
N CYS A 21 11.08 -13.83 4.03
CA CYS A 21 11.05 -13.23 2.70
C CYS A 21 11.06 -14.36 1.67
N GLN A 22 10.01 -14.47 0.85
CA GLN A 22 9.89 -15.55 -0.12
C GLN A 22 10.86 -15.43 -1.31
N GLN A 23 11.55 -14.29 -1.45
CA GLN A 23 12.61 -14.14 -2.45
C GLN A 23 14.00 -14.49 -1.91
N CYS A 24 14.37 -14.02 -0.71
CA CYS A 24 15.75 -14.15 -0.20
C CYS A 24 15.91 -15.06 1.02
N GLU A 25 14.80 -15.54 1.60
CA GLU A 25 14.73 -16.51 2.71
C GLU A 25 15.54 -16.15 3.96
N ARG A 26 15.92 -14.87 4.14
CA ARG A 26 16.64 -14.42 5.33
C ARG A 26 15.70 -14.35 6.54
N PRO A 27 15.92 -15.13 7.61
CA PRO A 27 14.96 -15.26 8.72
C PRO A 27 14.95 -14.07 9.67
N GLU A 28 16.03 -13.28 9.74
CA GLU A 28 16.17 -12.16 10.69
C GLU A 28 15.64 -10.82 10.14
N MET A 29 15.18 -10.80 8.88
CA MET A 29 14.74 -9.57 8.23
C MET A 29 13.25 -9.34 8.44
N PRO A 30 12.82 -8.11 8.81
CA PRO A 30 11.42 -7.75 8.75
C PRO A 30 10.85 -7.96 7.35
N VAL A 31 9.71 -8.63 7.27
CA VAL A 31 8.95 -8.82 6.03
C VAL A 31 7.64 -8.07 6.08
N TYR A 32 7.17 -7.66 4.91
CA TYR A 32 5.96 -6.90 4.74
C TYR A 32 5.02 -7.66 3.81
N GLY A 33 3.72 -7.50 4.04
CA GLY A 33 2.72 -8.00 3.10
C GLY A 33 3.00 -7.44 1.71
N TYR A 34 2.91 -8.29 0.71
CA TYR A 34 3.07 -7.97 -0.69
C TYR A 34 2.18 -8.93 -1.50
N ALA A 35 1.93 -8.65 -2.77
CA ALA A 35 1.24 -9.59 -3.64
C ALA A 35 1.79 -9.42 -5.06
N GLY A 36 2.48 -10.43 -5.54
CA GLY A 36 3.12 -10.35 -6.86
C GLY A 36 3.69 -11.66 -7.35
N THR A 37 4.35 -11.57 -8.50
CA THR A 37 5.04 -12.69 -9.14
C THR A 37 6.49 -12.31 -9.38
N LEU A 38 7.41 -13.22 -9.05
CA LEU A 38 8.84 -13.08 -9.37
C LEU A 38 9.03 -12.92 -10.88
N VAL A 39 9.89 -11.98 -11.28
CA VAL A 39 10.20 -11.69 -12.68
C VAL A 39 11.35 -12.58 -13.16
N ASP A 40 12.41 -12.67 -12.36
CA ASP A 40 13.54 -13.57 -12.58
C ASP A 40 13.70 -14.53 -11.39
N PRO A 41 13.25 -15.80 -11.53
CA PRO A 41 13.43 -16.84 -10.53
C PRO A 41 14.89 -17.13 -10.17
N HIS A 42 15.85 -16.84 -11.05
CA HIS A 42 17.28 -17.11 -10.79
C HIS A 42 17.89 -16.18 -9.74
N LEU A 43 17.19 -15.09 -9.39
CA LEU A 43 17.58 -14.17 -8.34
C LEU A 43 16.98 -14.55 -6.97
N ALA A 44 16.20 -15.63 -6.89
CA ALA A 44 15.67 -16.15 -5.64
C ALA A 44 16.69 -17.03 -4.91
N ALA A 45 16.57 -17.10 -3.59
CA ALA A 45 17.37 -18.01 -2.75
C ALA A 45 17.11 -19.48 -3.11
N ASN A 46 15.84 -19.82 -3.35
CA ASN A 46 15.42 -21.13 -3.83
C ASN A 46 14.89 -21.04 -5.26
N VAL A 47 15.79 -21.21 -6.23
CA VAL A 47 15.48 -21.10 -7.67
C VAL A 47 14.45 -22.14 -8.11
N ALA A 48 14.52 -23.37 -7.60
CA ALA A 48 13.60 -24.44 -8.00
C ALA A 48 12.16 -24.11 -7.56
N LEU A 49 11.98 -23.72 -6.29
CA LEU A 49 10.68 -23.28 -5.79
C LEU A 49 10.19 -22.03 -6.54
N ALA A 50 11.05 -21.05 -6.80
CA ALA A 50 10.66 -19.85 -7.54
C ALA A 50 10.25 -20.11 -9.00
N GLN A 51 10.68 -21.24 -9.60
CA GLN A 51 10.25 -21.65 -10.94
C GLN A 51 8.91 -22.40 -10.91
N GLU A 52 8.69 -23.23 -9.89
CA GLU A 52 7.44 -23.99 -9.72
C GLU A 52 6.30 -23.10 -9.18
N GLU A 53 6.63 -22.23 -8.24
CA GLU A 53 5.72 -21.36 -7.48
C GLU A 53 6.26 -19.92 -7.44
N PRO A 54 6.12 -19.14 -8.52
CA PRO A 54 6.69 -17.79 -8.62
C PRO A 54 5.89 -16.73 -7.84
N GLU A 55 4.75 -17.08 -7.25
CA GLU A 55 3.87 -16.17 -6.50
C GLU A 55 4.44 -15.87 -5.12
N VAL A 56 4.40 -14.60 -4.72
CA VAL A 56 4.87 -14.14 -3.42
C VAL A 56 3.85 -13.24 -2.73
N CYS A 57 3.71 -13.47 -1.44
CA CYS A 57 2.84 -12.77 -0.48
C CYS A 57 3.64 -11.96 0.56
N TYR A 58 4.92 -12.28 0.77
CA TYR A 58 5.75 -11.64 1.80
C TYR A 58 7.17 -11.40 1.32
N LEU A 59 7.61 -10.14 1.43
CA LEU A 59 8.95 -9.72 1.00
C LEU A 59 9.57 -8.77 2.03
N CYS A 60 10.89 -8.82 2.18
CA CYS A 60 11.63 -7.81 2.92
C CYS A 60 11.78 -6.52 2.08
N ALA A 61 12.09 -5.40 2.74
CA ALA A 61 12.19 -4.10 2.09
C ALA A 61 13.16 -4.08 0.90
N SER A 62 14.34 -4.71 1.05
CA SER A 62 15.33 -4.78 -0.04
C SER A 62 14.81 -5.54 -1.25
N CYS A 63 14.02 -6.60 -1.05
CA CYS A 63 13.46 -7.39 -2.15
C CYS A 63 12.34 -6.63 -2.87
N ILE A 64 11.48 -5.93 -2.13
CA ILE A 64 10.45 -5.03 -2.70
C ILE A 64 11.11 -3.93 -3.54
N GLN A 65 12.19 -3.33 -3.03
CA GLN A 65 12.88 -2.24 -3.72
C GLN A 65 13.68 -2.70 -4.95
N SER A 66 14.10 -3.97 -4.99
CA SER A 66 14.89 -4.53 -6.09
C SER A 66 14.19 -4.50 -7.45
N GLY A 67 12.85 -4.49 -7.46
CA GLY A 67 12.07 -4.56 -8.69
C GLY A 67 11.97 -5.95 -9.32
N ASN A 68 12.50 -7.01 -8.69
CA ASN A 68 12.39 -8.39 -9.20
C ASN A 68 10.99 -9.01 -9.01
N VAL A 69 10.01 -8.26 -8.51
CA VAL A 69 8.66 -8.77 -8.27
C VAL A 69 7.67 -7.80 -8.89
N ARG A 70 6.83 -8.32 -9.79
CA ARG A 70 5.75 -7.56 -10.41
C ARG A 70 4.48 -7.71 -9.58
N ARG A 71 3.89 -6.59 -9.14
CA ARG A 71 2.64 -6.60 -8.36
C ARG A 71 1.45 -7.20 -9.14
N SER A 72 0.61 -7.95 -8.43
CA SER A 72 -0.63 -8.53 -8.97
C SER A 72 -1.80 -7.53 -8.98
N ASN A 73 -1.83 -6.59 -8.04
CA ASN A 73 -2.90 -5.60 -7.86
C ASN A 73 -2.71 -4.31 -8.69
N ARG A 74 -1.95 -4.37 -9.80
CA ARG A 74 -1.73 -3.19 -10.65
C ARG A 74 -3.03 -2.64 -11.23
N HIS A 75 -4.02 -3.49 -11.48
CA HIS A 75 -5.30 -3.07 -12.04
C HIS A 75 -6.04 -2.08 -11.12
N ASP A 76 -5.86 -2.17 -9.81
CA ASP A 76 -6.57 -1.32 -8.83
C ASP A 76 -6.20 0.16 -8.94
N VAL A 77 -4.92 0.44 -9.25
CA VAL A 77 -4.40 1.81 -9.39
C VAL A 77 -4.16 2.23 -10.83
N ALA A 78 -4.50 1.39 -11.81
CA ALA A 78 -4.20 1.67 -13.22
C ALA A 78 -4.85 2.99 -13.68
N GLN A 79 -6.11 3.21 -13.31
CA GLN A 79 -6.80 4.46 -13.60
C GLN A 79 -6.09 5.67 -12.97
N THR A 80 -5.71 5.58 -11.69
CA THR A 80 -4.97 6.61 -10.97
C THR A 80 -3.68 6.99 -11.71
N VAL A 81 -2.88 6.00 -12.12
CA VAL A 81 -1.64 6.25 -12.86
C VAL A 81 -1.92 6.89 -14.21
N HIS A 82 -2.86 6.34 -15.00
CA HIS A 82 -3.14 6.86 -16.34
C HIS A 82 -3.75 8.25 -16.36
N SER A 83 -4.55 8.61 -15.33
CA SER A 83 -5.24 9.89 -15.29
C SER A 83 -4.43 11.00 -14.63
N LEU A 84 -3.55 10.69 -13.67
CA LEU A 84 -2.94 11.70 -12.80
C LEU A 84 -1.42 11.78 -12.86
N ALA A 85 -0.72 10.72 -13.30
CA ALA A 85 0.73 10.76 -13.39
C ALA A 85 1.18 11.48 -14.68
N LYS A 86 2.09 12.44 -14.55
CA LYS A 86 2.75 13.05 -15.72
C LYS A 86 3.75 12.08 -16.36
N ASP A 87 4.37 11.25 -15.53
CA ASP A 87 5.26 10.16 -15.93
C ASP A 87 4.71 8.82 -15.40
N PRO A 88 3.90 8.10 -16.21
CA PRO A 88 3.34 6.82 -15.83
C PRO A 88 4.38 5.73 -15.52
N GLU A 89 5.54 5.75 -16.18
CA GLU A 89 6.57 4.73 -16.00
C GLU A 89 7.18 4.84 -14.60
N SER A 90 7.58 6.07 -14.22
CA SER A 90 8.08 6.37 -12.89
C SER A 90 7.03 6.10 -11.79
N ALA A 91 5.76 6.43 -12.05
CA ALA A 91 4.67 6.13 -11.11
C ALA A 91 4.49 4.61 -10.89
N TRP A 92 4.55 3.80 -11.96
CA TRP A 92 4.49 2.35 -11.84
C TRP A 92 5.70 1.77 -11.11
N GLN A 93 6.89 2.26 -11.39
CA GLN A 93 8.10 1.83 -10.70
C GLN A 93 8.00 2.12 -9.20
N ALA A 94 7.60 3.34 -8.83
CA ALA A 94 7.42 3.73 -7.44
C ALA A 94 6.35 2.87 -6.74
N PHE A 95 5.25 2.54 -7.43
CA PHE A 95 4.18 1.70 -6.89
C PHE A 95 4.64 0.26 -6.60
N ASN A 96 5.44 -0.34 -7.49
CA ASN A 96 6.01 -1.67 -7.27
C ASN A 96 6.97 -1.71 -6.07
N GLN A 97 7.55 -0.57 -5.70
CA GLN A 97 8.44 -0.46 -4.55
C GLN A 97 7.70 -0.17 -3.23
N LEU A 98 6.36 -0.24 -3.21
CA LEU A 98 5.55 -0.06 -2.01
C LEU A 98 5.23 -1.42 -1.35
N PRO A 99 5.18 -1.49 -0.01
CA PRO A 99 4.61 -2.64 0.66
C PRO A 99 3.08 -2.65 0.48
N GLY A 100 2.47 -3.80 0.72
CA GLY A 100 1.04 -3.88 0.95
C GLY A 100 0.64 -3.05 2.17
N ILE A 101 -0.57 -2.51 2.13
CA ILE A 101 -1.18 -1.82 3.27
C ILE A 101 -1.88 -2.89 4.10
N PRO A 102 -1.67 -2.92 5.42
CA PRO A 102 -2.30 -3.90 6.29
C PRO A 102 -3.83 -3.96 6.12
N LEU A 103 -4.37 -5.18 6.18
CA LEU A 103 -5.79 -5.52 6.19
C LEU A 103 -6.60 -5.34 4.92
N PHE A 104 -6.05 -4.92 3.77
CA PHE A 104 -6.81 -4.95 2.50
C PHE A 104 -7.07 -6.40 2.05
N LEU A 105 -8.09 -7.04 2.63
CA LEU A 105 -8.46 -8.43 2.39
C LEU A 105 -9.34 -8.62 1.14
N GLN A 106 -9.96 -7.54 0.64
CA GLN A 106 -11.05 -7.62 -0.35
C GLN A 106 -10.74 -7.00 -1.72
N GLY A 107 -9.46 -6.94 -2.11
CA GLY A 107 -9.11 -6.79 -3.53
C GLY A 107 -9.26 -5.40 -4.17
N CYS A 108 -9.51 -4.34 -3.41
CA CYS A 108 -9.45 -2.95 -3.91
C CYS A 108 -8.25 -2.22 -3.30
N PHE A 109 -7.03 -2.51 -3.73
CA PHE A 109 -5.85 -1.78 -3.25
C PHE A 109 -5.76 -0.41 -3.93
N ASP A 110 -6.19 0.65 -3.24
CA ASP A 110 -6.03 2.01 -3.76
C ASP A 110 -4.99 2.80 -2.98
N TRP A 111 -4.32 3.71 -3.68
CA TRP A 111 -3.29 4.57 -3.12
C TRP A 111 -3.45 5.99 -3.69
N PRO A 112 -3.71 7.00 -2.86
CA PRO A 112 -3.86 8.37 -3.33
C PRO A 112 -2.63 8.91 -4.07
N PHE A 113 -2.87 9.61 -5.18
CA PHE A 113 -1.83 10.22 -6.00
C PHE A 113 -2.06 11.73 -6.11
N CYS A 114 -1.06 12.53 -5.74
CA CYS A 114 -1.18 13.98 -5.69
C CYS A 114 0.17 14.66 -5.95
N CYS A 115 0.15 15.80 -6.64
CA CYS A 115 1.35 16.55 -7.01
C CYS A 115 2.40 15.69 -7.73
N ASP A 116 1.96 14.84 -8.65
CA ASP A 116 2.82 13.95 -9.45
C ASP A 116 3.57 12.89 -8.62
N SER A 117 3.00 12.46 -7.50
CA SER A 117 3.58 11.43 -6.66
C SER A 117 2.54 10.65 -5.86
N TRP A 118 2.88 9.42 -5.47
CA TRP A 118 2.11 8.68 -4.47
C TRP A 118 2.16 9.41 -3.13
N CYS A 119 0.99 9.60 -2.51
CA CYS A 119 0.88 10.17 -1.18
C CYS A 119 1.56 9.27 -0.14
N GLU A 120 2.03 9.84 0.98
CA GLU A 120 2.63 9.05 2.05
C GLU A 120 1.55 8.39 2.89
N PHE A 121 1.58 7.06 3.02
CA PHE A 121 0.73 6.32 3.96
C PHE A 121 1.16 6.61 5.39
N SER A 122 0.25 7.17 6.18
CA SER A 122 0.49 7.62 7.55
C SER A 122 -0.14 6.73 8.62
N GLY A 123 -0.88 5.69 8.21
CA GLY A 123 -1.45 4.68 9.09
C GLY A 123 -2.97 4.66 9.06
N SER A 124 -3.57 4.43 10.23
CA SER A 124 -5.01 4.34 10.42
C SER A 124 -5.47 5.22 11.59
N PRO A 125 -6.75 5.58 11.67
CA PRO A 125 -7.29 6.28 12.82
C PRO A 125 -6.99 5.55 14.13
N LEU A 126 -6.64 6.31 15.16
CA LEU A 126 -6.23 5.78 16.47
C LEU A 126 -7.41 5.33 17.33
N ASN A 127 -8.56 5.96 17.12
CA ASN A 127 -9.81 5.70 17.82
C ASN A 127 -10.97 6.27 16.98
N PHE A 128 -12.20 6.05 17.44
CA PHE A 128 -13.39 6.49 16.75
C PHE A 128 -13.49 8.02 16.61
N LEU A 129 -13.07 8.80 17.61
CA LEU A 129 -13.06 10.27 17.53
C LEU A 129 -12.09 10.76 16.45
N HIS A 130 -10.91 10.14 16.34
CA HIS A 130 -9.96 10.43 15.27
C HIS A 130 -10.58 10.11 13.91
N LEU A 131 -11.28 8.98 13.76
CA LEU A 131 -11.99 8.66 12.51
C LEU A 131 -13.02 9.73 12.12
N LEU A 132 -13.83 10.20 13.07
CA LEU A 132 -14.80 11.28 12.81
C LEU A 132 -14.11 12.57 12.37
N ALA A 133 -12.99 12.93 13.00
CA ALA A 133 -12.19 14.09 12.61
C ALA A 133 -11.56 13.92 11.22
N THR A 134 -11.13 12.71 10.86
CA THR A 134 -10.63 12.39 9.52
C THR A 134 -11.70 12.67 8.47
N GLN A 135 -12.95 12.22 8.66
CA GLN A 135 -14.04 12.47 7.70
C GLN A 135 -14.37 13.96 7.48
N GLN A 136 -14.00 14.83 8.42
CA GLN A 136 -14.20 16.27 8.30
C GLN A 136 -13.01 17.00 7.65
N SER A 137 -11.81 16.42 7.75
CA SER A 137 -10.56 17.11 7.42
C SER A 137 -9.80 16.51 6.23
N HIS A 138 -10.11 15.27 5.83
CA HIS A 138 -9.46 14.56 4.74
C HIS A 138 -10.44 14.36 3.58
N GLN A 139 -9.91 14.34 2.36
CA GLN A 139 -10.68 14.02 1.17
C GLN A 139 -10.79 12.51 1.02
N TYR A 140 -12.00 12.01 0.75
CA TYR A 140 -12.17 10.59 0.44
C TYR A 140 -11.58 10.28 -0.93
N TRP A 141 -10.89 9.15 -1.02
CA TRP A 141 -10.23 8.70 -2.24
C TRP A 141 -10.73 7.32 -2.66
N GLU A 142 -11.16 7.22 -3.92
CA GLU A 142 -11.57 6.00 -4.61
C GLU A 142 -11.28 6.18 -6.11
N LYS A 143 -10.10 5.74 -6.53
CA LYS A 143 -9.50 5.90 -7.87
C LYS A 143 -9.48 7.35 -8.35
N GLY A 144 -9.34 8.28 -7.38
CA GLY A 144 -9.51 9.71 -7.54
C GLY A 144 -10.28 10.32 -6.36
N ILE A 145 -10.59 11.62 -6.42
CA ILE A 145 -11.42 12.25 -5.39
C ILE A 145 -12.85 11.72 -5.52
N GLY A 146 -13.26 10.93 -4.53
CA GLY A 146 -14.55 10.27 -4.48
C GLY A 146 -15.54 10.98 -3.57
N LYS A 147 -16.79 10.51 -3.60
CA LYS A 147 -17.79 10.87 -2.59
C LYS A 147 -17.69 9.87 -1.45
N GLN A 148 -17.58 10.36 -0.22
CA GLN A 148 -17.59 9.54 0.98
C GLN A 148 -18.82 8.59 0.98
N PRO A 149 -18.61 7.25 1.01
CA PRO A 149 -19.70 6.29 0.90
C PRO A 149 -20.46 6.14 2.22
N ARG A 150 -19.76 6.26 3.36
CA ARG A 150 -20.30 5.99 4.70
C ARG A 150 -20.05 7.13 5.70
N PRO A 151 -21.10 7.77 6.25
CA PRO A 151 -20.96 8.69 7.38
C PRO A 151 -20.90 7.91 8.71
N PHE A 152 -19.71 7.73 9.29
CA PHE A 152 -19.51 6.92 10.50
C PHE A 152 -20.19 7.54 11.74
N ALA A 153 -20.40 8.85 11.76
CA ALA A 153 -21.17 9.52 12.81
C ALA A 153 -22.60 8.96 12.95
N ASN A 154 -23.21 8.53 11.85
CA ASN A 154 -24.58 8.03 11.81
C ASN A 154 -24.66 6.50 11.78
N GLN A 155 -23.63 5.85 11.23
CA GLN A 155 -23.63 4.41 11.00
C GLN A 155 -22.71 3.62 11.96
N GLY A 156 -22.11 4.28 12.94
CA GLY A 156 -21.17 3.67 13.87
C GLY A 156 -19.80 3.37 13.25
N PRO A 157 -18.85 2.84 14.04
CA PRO A 157 -17.50 2.54 13.57
C PRO A 157 -17.45 1.38 12.54
N PRO A 158 -16.35 1.27 11.77
CA PRO A 158 -16.02 0.03 11.06
C PRO A 158 -15.70 -1.12 12.04
N GLU A 159 -15.60 -2.35 11.55
CA GLU A 159 -15.21 -3.51 12.38
C GLU A 159 -13.78 -3.34 12.90
N SER A 160 -12.90 -2.79 12.06
CA SER A 160 -11.55 -2.41 12.42
C SER A 160 -11.22 -1.02 11.89
N LEU A 161 -10.66 -0.15 12.73
CA LEU A 161 -10.13 1.14 12.27
C LEU A 161 -9.00 0.98 11.24
N ARG A 162 -8.36 -0.20 11.19
CA ARG A 162 -7.34 -0.52 10.19
C ARG A 162 -7.91 -0.76 8.79
N GLU A 163 -9.24 -0.85 8.65
CA GLU A 163 -9.91 -0.80 7.34
C GLU A 163 -9.86 0.60 6.75
N ILE A 164 -9.49 1.62 7.53
CA ILE A 164 -9.35 3.01 7.09
C ILE A 164 -7.86 3.34 6.98
N SER A 165 -7.44 3.76 5.80
CA SER A 165 -6.05 4.13 5.52
C SER A 165 -5.92 5.62 5.30
N LEU A 166 -4.96 6.23 5.99
CA LEU A 166 -4.70 7.66 5.98
C LEU A 166 -3.48 7.97 5.12
N PHE A 167 -3.57 9.03 4.32
CA PHE A 167 -2.50 9.46 3.44
C PHE A 167 -2.33 10.97 3.46
N ALA A 168 -1.10 11.42 3.26
CA ALA A 168 -0.77 12.84 3.13
C ALA A 168 0.05 13.10 1.87
N CYS A 169 -0.33 14.12 1.11
CA CYS A 169 0.56 14.65 0.08
C CYS A 169 1.81 15.26 0.75
N ARG A 170 2.96 15.09 0.11
CA ARG A 170 4.23 15.64 0.61
C ARG A 170 4.58 17.01 0.05
N SER A 171 3.86 17.44 -0.99
CA SER A 171 4.11 18.68 -1.73
C SER A 171 3.02 19.73 -1.51
N CYS A 172 1.87 19.35 -0.96
CA CYS A 172 0.79 20.26 -0.63
C CYS A 172 0.07 19.81 0.66
N PRO A 173 -0.79 20.65 1.27
CA PRO A 173 -1.50 20.32 2.50
C PRO A 173 -2.61 19.27 2.36
N ALA A 174 -2.79 18.68 1.18
CA ALA A 174 -3.88 17.75 0.95
C ALA A 174 -3.66 16.44 1.71
N CYS A 175 -4.70 16.02 2.44
CA CYS A 175 -4.76 14.74 3.12
C CYS A 175 -5.94 13.93 2.58
N TYR A 176 -5.74 12.63 2.48
CA TYR A 176 -6.68 11.69 1.90
C TYR A 176 -6.94 10.54 2.86
N TYR A 177 -8.10 9.90 2.70
CA TYR A 177 -8.33 8.60 3.31
C TYR A 177 -9.04 7.67 2.30
N THR A 178 -8.74 6.38 2.41
CA THR A 178 -9.43 5.30 1.71
C THR A 178 -10.07 4.36 2.72
N ASP A 179 -11.11 3.64 2.31
CA ASP A 179 -11.66 2.53 3.08
C ASP A 179 -11.69 1.25 2.23
N GLN A 180 -11.97 0.11 2.85
CA GLN A 180 -12.00 -1.20 2.18
C GLN A 180 -13.39 -1.61 1.70
N PHE A 181 -14.40 -0.73 1.80
CA PHE A 181 -15.80 -1.07 1.51
C PHE A 181 -16.24 -0.66 0.10
N SER A 182 -15.32 -0.09 -0.69
CA SER A 182 -15.53 0.37 -2.07
C SER A 182 -15.29 -0.73 -3.11
#